data_AF-A0A454CM51-F1
#
_entry.id   AF-A0A454CM51-F1
#
_cell.length_a   1.000
_cell.length_b   1.000
_cell.length_c   1.000
_cell.angle_alpha   90.00
_cell.angle_beta   90.00
_cell.angle_gamma   90.00
#
_symmetry.space_group_name_H-M   'P 1'
#
loop_
_entity.id
_entity.type
_entity.pdbx_description
1 polymer ?
#
loop_
_entity_poly.entity_id
_entity_poly.type
_entity_poly.pdbx_seq_one_letter_code
_entity_poly.pdbx_strand_id
1 'polypeptide(L)'
;GAGRVYHCNTNGGIVTGDGMAMAYRHGVPLRDMEFVQYHPTGLPGTGILMTEGCRGEGGIIVNKDGYRYLQDYGMGPETPVGQPKNKYMELGPRDKVSQAFWHEQQKGNTIKHPLGDVVHLDLRHLGEEYLQERLPFICELAKAYVNVDPAKEPIPIRPTVHYTMGGIETNGECETRIKGLFAVGECASVGLHGA
;
A
#
# COMPACT_ATOMS: atom_id res chain seq x y z
N GLY A 1 6.17 -1.65 13.07
CA GLY A 1 7.18 -2.46 12.37
C GLY A 1 8.18 -1.57 11.68
N ALA A 2 9.26 -2.12 11.15
CA ALA A 2 10.46 -1.36 10.75
C ALA A 2 10.35 -0.62 9.40
N GLY A 3 9.16 -0.15 9.01
CA GLY A 3 8.90 0.43 7.68
C GLY A 3 9.76 1.67 7.35
N ARG A 4 10.23 2.41 8.36
CA ARG A 4 11.08 3.60 8.16
C ARG A 4 12.49 3.32 7.64
N VAL A 5 12.92 2.06 7.56
CA VAL A 5 14.19 1.71 6.87
C VAL A 5 14.10 1.89 5.36
N TYR A 6 12.88 1.95 4.80
CA TYR A 6 12.63 2.15 3.38
C TYR A 6 12.46 3.62 3.03
N HIS A 7 12.93 4.03 1.85
CA HIS A 7 12.82 5.42 1.40
C HIS A 7 11.36 5.86 1.19
N CYS A 8 10.53 5.01 0.56
CA CYS A 8 9.12 5.30 0.30
C CYS A 8 8.23 4.32 1.07
N ASN A 9 7.53 4.83 2.08
CA ASN A 9 6.74 4.04 3.02
C ASN A 9 5.57 4.86 3.57
N THR A 10 4.55 4.19 4.09
CA THR A 10 3.38 4.84 4.70
C THR A 10 3.60 5.25 6.17
N ASN A 11 4.80 5.05 6.71
CA ASN A 11 5.07 5.03 8.14
C ASN A 11 5.54 6.40 8.66
N GLY A 12 5.04 6.78 9.85
CA GLY A 12 5.52 7.94 10.59
C GLY A 12 6.93 7.75 11.13
N GLY A 13 7.63 8.84 11.47
CA GLY A 13 9.03 8.84 11.90
C GLY A 13 9.36 8.06 13.17
N ILE A 14 8.36 7.52 13.86
CA ILE A 14 8.50 6.74 15.10
C ILE A 14 8.51 5.22 14.86
N VAL A 15 8.24 4.74 13.64
CA VAL A 15 8.11 3.31 13.33
C VAL A 15 9.41 2.77 12.70
N THR A 16 10.51 2.83 13.46
CA THR A 16 11.90 2.64 13.00
C THR A 16 12.44 1.22 13.17
N GLY A 17 11.80 0.40 14.00
CA GLY A 17 12.27 -0.97 14.29
C GLY A 17 13.32 -1.06 15.41
N ASP A 18 13.58 0.02 16.14
CA ASP A 18 14.60 0.05 17.20
C ASP A 18 14.35 -1.00 18.30
N GLY A 19 13.09 -1.20 18.70
CA GLY A 19 12.70 -2.24 19.67
C GLY A 19 13.03 -3.66 19.21
N MET A 20 12.80 -3.96 17.93
CA MET A 20 13.15 -5.25 17.34
C MET A 20 14.66 -5.45 17.32
N ALA A 21 15.42 -4.40 16.97
CA ALA A 21 16.87 -4.45 16.94
C ALA A 21 17.47 -4.70 18.35
N MET A 22 16.87 -4.11 19.40
CA MET A 22 17.30 -4.37 20.79
C MET A 22 17.09 -5.84 21.17
N ALA A 23 15.90 -6.39 20.93
CA ALA A 23 15.60 -7.79 21.24
C ALA A 23 16.49 -8.76 20.45
N TYR A 24 16.71 -8.48 19.16
CA TYR A 24 17.58 -9.27 18.30
C TYR A 24 19.03 -9.30 18.79
N ARG A 25 19.59 -8.13 19.11
CA ARG A 25 20.97 -8.03 19.65
C ARG A 25 21.12 -8.75 20.99
N HIS A 26 20.05 -8.87 21.77
CA HIS A 26 20.04 -9.63 23.01
C HIS A 26 19.90 -11.16 22.80
N GLY A 27 19.60 -11.60 21.57
CA GLY A 27 19.54 -13.02 21.21
C GLY A 27 18.12 -13.57 21.00
N VAL A 28 17.08 -12.72 21.00
CA VAL A 28 15.73 -13.15 20.65
C VAL A 28 15.62 -13.20 19.11
N PRO A 29 15.22 -14.32 18.50
CA PRO A 29 15.06 -14.40 17.05
C PRO A 29 14.05 -13.40 16.52
N LEU A 30 14.36 -12.83 15.35
CA LEU A 30 13.34 -12.22 14.50
C LEU A 30 12.91 -13.26 13.47
N ARG A 31 11.61 -13.55 13.42
CA ARG A 31 11.00 -14.56 12.53
C ARG A 31 10.27 -13.87 11.38
N ASP A 32 10.32 -14.46 10.18
CA ASP A 32 9.56 -14.09 8.98
C ASP A 32 9.83 -12.65 8.49
N MET A 33 11.05 -12.14 8.69
CA MET A 33 11.43 -10.75 8.37
C MET A 33 11.48 -10.45 6.86
N GLU A 34 11.56 -11.48 6.03
CA GLU A 34 11.49 -11.40 4.56
C GLU A 34 10.10 -11.00 4.05
N PHE A 35 9.05 -11.19 4.86
CA PHE A 35 7.68 -10.87 4.49
C PHE A 35 7.37 -9.40 4.77
N VAL A 36 7.53 -8.57 3.73
CA VAL A 36 7.22 -7.13 3.73
C VAL A 36 6.10 -6.83 2.75
N GLN A 37 5.02 -6.22 3.23
CA GLN A 37 3.86 -5.89 2.40
C GLN A 37 3.99 -4.51 1.76
N TYR A 38 3.68 -4.44 0.47
CA TYR A 38 3.48 -3.20 -0.25
C TYR A 38 1.98 -2.86 -0.37
N HIS A 39 1.66 -1.58 -0.29
CA HIS A 39 0.35 -1.05 -0.66
C HIS A 39 0.41 -0.47 -2.08
N PRO A 40 -0.54 -0.78 -2.98
CA PRO A 40 -0.44 -0.40 -4.39
C PRO A 40 -0.64 1.09 -4.65
N THR A 41 -1.34 1.80 -3.77
CA THR A 41 -1.81 3.17 -4.01
C THR A 41 -1.28 4.15 -2.96
N GLY A 42 0.02 4.46 -2.99
CA GLY A 42 0.64 5.51 -2.18
C GLY A 42 0.97 6.77 -2.99
N LEU A 43 0.85 7.95 -2.38
CA LEU A 43 1.25 9.21 -3.01
C LEU A 43 2.78 9.22 -3.27
N PRO A 44 3.23 9.74 -4.41
CA PRO A 44 4.64 9.75 -4.75
C PRO A 44 5.44 10.64 -3.78
N GLY A 45 6.65 10.20 -3.43
CA GLY A 45 7.52 10.86 -2.45
C GLY A 45 7.11 10.58 -1.01
N THR A 46 5.97 11.12 -0.55
CA THR A 46 5.55 11.02 0.86
C THR A 46 5.16 9.60 1.28
N GLY A 47 4.69 8.80 0.32
CA GLY A 47 4.17 7.46 0.56
C GLY A 47 2.85 7.44 1.34
N ILE A 48 2.17 8.58 1.49
CA ILE A 48 0.87 8.67 2.14
C ILE A 48 -0.12 7.75 1.43
N LEU A 49 -0.80 6.92 2.21
CA LEU A 49 -1.67 5.88 1.70
C LEU A 49 -2.97 6.48 1.15
N MET A 50 -3.28 6.20 -0.11
CA MET A 50 -4.64 6.31 -0.64
C MET A 50 -5.39 5.03 -0.27
N THR A 51 -6.50 5.20 0.46
CA THR A 51 -7.21 4.07 1.08
C THR A 51 -7.62 3.03 0.04
N GLU A 52 -7.60 1.75 0.41
CA GLU A 52 -8.14 0.68 -0.42
C GLU A 52 -9.64 0.90 -0.71
N GLY A 53 -10.33 1.65 0.18
CA GLY A 53 -11.68 2.16 -0.06
C GLY A 53 -11.81 2.96 -1.35
N CYS A 54 -10.78 3.67 -1.83
CA CYS A 54 -10.84 4.36 -3.12
C CYS A 54 -11.15 3.39 -4.26
N ARG A 55 -10.50 2.21 -4.26
CA ARG A 55 -10.74 1.15 -5.25
C ARG A 55 -12.06 0.45 -4.98
N GLY A 56 -12.40 0.24 -3.70
CA GLY A 56 -13.66 -0.36 -3.26
C GLY A 56 -14.90 0.41 -3.71
N GLU A 57 -14.83 1.73 -3.65
CA GLU A 57 -15.89 2.65 -4.07
C GLU A 57 -15.97 2.80 -5.60
N GLY A 58 -15.00 2.26 -6.36
CA GLY A 58 -15.02 2.23 -7.83
C GLY A 58 -13.78 2.80 -8.51
N GLY A 59 -12.81 3.33 -7.76
CA GLY A 59 -11.61 3.94 -8.30
C GLY A 59 -10.81 3.04 -9.25
N ILE A 60 -10.37 3.63 -10.36
CA ILE A 60 -9.76 2.92 -11.49
C ILE A 60 -8.27 3.22 -11.55
N ILE A 61 -7.45 2.21 -11.87
CA ILE A 61 -6.01 2.40 -12.06
C ILE A 61 -5.68 2.41 -13.55
N VAL A 62 -5.03 3.47 -14.03
CA VAL A 62 -4.63 3.63 -15.43
C VAL A 62 -3.16 4.01 -15.58
N ASN A 63 -2.55 3.59 -16.69
CA ASN A 63 -1.19 3.95 -17.06
C ASN A 63 -1.13 5.33 -17.78
N LYS A 64 0.03 5.69 -18.35
CA LYS A 64 0.22 6.98 -19.05
C LYS A 64 -0.72 7.21 -20.24
N ASP A 65 -1.21 6.12 -20.85
CA ASP A 65 -2.06 6.15 -22.03
C ASP A 65 -3.55 6.17 -21.66
N GLY A 66 -3.88 6.20 -20.36
CA GLY A 66 -5.25 6.08 -19.86
C GLY A 66 -5.81 4.66 -19.90
N TYR A 67 -4.96 3.66 -20.15
CA TYR A 67 -5.36 2.26 -20.27
C TYR A 67 -5.40 1.55 -18.90
N ARG A 68 -6.46 0.77 -18.67
CA ARG A 68 -6.66 -0.08 -17.47
C ARG A 68 -5.88 -1.38 -17.60
N TYR A 69 -4.61 -1.32 -17.23
CA TYR A 69 -3.62 -2.36 -17.48
C TYR A 69 -3.76 -3.63 -16.63
N LEU A 70 -4.57 -3.63 -15.56
CA LEU A 70 -4.60 -4.76 -14.61
C LEU A 70 -5.07 -6.09 -15.25
N GLN A 71 -5.90 -6.03 -16.30
CA GLN A 71 -6.35 -7.21 -17.03
C GLN A 71 -5.18 -8.00 -17.64
N ASP A 72 -4.10 -7.32 -18.06
CA ASP A 72 -2.92 -7.94 -18.68
C ASP A 72 -2.13 -8.82 -17.72
N TYR A 73 -2.35 -8.67 -16.42
CA TYR A 73 -1.59 -9.32 -15.37
C TYR A 73 -2.39 -10.42 -14.65
N GLY A 74 -3.53 -10.83 -15.21
CA GLY A 74 -4.35 -11.93 -14.68
C GLY A 74 -5.30 -11.52 -13.55
N MET A 75 -5.77 -10.27 -13.55
CA MET A 75 -6.84 -9.77 -12.65
C MET A 75 -8.25 -9.94 -13.27
N GLY A 76 -8.40 -10.86 -14.23
CA GLY A 76 -9.65 -11.11 -14.94
C GLY A 76 -10.00 -10.02 -15.96
N PRO A 77 -11.15 -10.14 -16.66
CA PRO A 77 -11.57 -9.14 -17.63
C PRO A 77 -11.91 -7.82 -16.93
N GLU A 78 -11.76 -6.74 -17.68
CA GLU A 78 -12.13 -5.41 -17.22
C GLU A 78 -13.58 -5.36 -16.72
N THR A 79 -13.78 -4.77 -15.53
CA THR A 79 -15.11 -4.56 -14.95
C THR A 79 -15.70 -3.24 -15.46
N PRO A 80 -17.02 -3.13 -15.69
CA PRO A 80 -17.64 -1.86 -16.05
C PRO A 80 -17.35 -0.76 -15.02
N VAL A 81 -17.19 0.48 -15.48
CA VAL A 81 -17.02 1.66 -14.63
C VAL A 81 -18.22 1.80 -13.68
N GLY A 82 -17.95 2.08 -12.39
CA GLY A 82 -18.98 2.15 -11.35
C GLY A 82 -19.50 0.79 -10.86
N GLN A 83 -18.97 -0.33 -11.37
CA GLN A 83 -19.36 -1.69 -10.93
C GLN A 83 -18.12 -2.51 -10.55
N PRO A 84 -17.36 -2.10 -9.52
CA PRO A 84 -16.18 -2.83 -9.09
C PRO A 84 -16.56 -4.23 -8.59
N LYS A 85 -15.71 -5.23 -8.89
CA LYS A 85 -15.96 -6.62 -8.53
C LYS A 85 -14.81 -7.18 -7.71
N ASN A 86 -15.13 -7.75 -6.55
CA ASN A 86 -14.13 -8.32 -5.64
C ASN A 86 -13.28 -9.40 -6.35
N LYS A 87 -11.96 -9.36 -6.14
CA LYS A 87 -10.93 -10.23 -6.75
C LYS A 87 -10.72 -10.01 -8.26
N TYR A 88 -11.30 -8.97 -8.84
CA TYR A 88 -11.07 -8.56 -10.23
C TYR A 88 -10.50 -7.14 -10.28
N MET A 89 -9.69 -6.88 -11.31
CA MET A 89 -9.11 -5.58 -11.62
C MET A 89 -8.54 -4.87 -10.37
N GLU A 90 -9.01 -3.66 -10.07
CA GLU A 90 -8.54 -2.84 -8.95
C GLU A 90 -8.82 -3.46 -7.56
N LEU A 91 -9.75 -4.42 -7.47
CA LEU A 91 -10.01 -5.22 -6.26
C LEU A 91 -9.35 -6.60 -6.28
N GLY A 92 -8.34 -6.78 -7.14
CA GLY A 92 -7.48 -7.96 -7.15
C GLY A 92 -6.56 -8.07 -5.93
N PRO A 93 -5.84 -9.18 -5.78
CA PRO A 93 -4.84 -9.38 -4.73
C PRO A 93 -3.81 -8.23 -4.69
N ARG A 94 -3.52 -7.71 -3.50
CA ARG A 94 -2.64 -6.53 -3.32
C ARG A 94 -1.24 -6.74 -3.90
N ASP A 95 -0.71 -7.95 -3.80
CA ASP A 95 0.58 -8.34 -4.38
C ASP A 95 0.57 -8.20 -5.91
N LYS A 96 -0.47 -8.72 -6.57
CA LYS A 96 -0.59 -8.64 -8.03
C LYS A 96 -0.77 -7.20 -8.53
N VAL A 97 -1.61 -6.41 -7.85
CA VAL A 97 -1.82 -5.00 -8.21
C VAL A 97 -0.51 -4.20 -8.04
N SER A 98 0.26 -4.48 -6.98
CA SER A 98 1.55 -3.84 -6.74
C SER A 98 2.63 -4.27 -7.75
N GLN A 99 2.67 -5.55 -8.11
CA GLN A 99 3.60 -6.08 -9.13
C GLN A 99 3.29 -5.54 -10.53
N ALA A 100 2.01 -5.35 -10.86
CA ALA A 100 1.60 -4.83 -12.16
C ALA A 100 2.20 -3.43 -12.44
N PHE A 101 2.37 -2.60 -11.41
CA PHE A 101 3.09 -1.32 -11.55
C PHE A 101 4.54 -1.51 -12.00
N TRP A 102 5.26 -2.48 -11.42
CA TRP A 102 6.65 -2.76 -11.81
C TRP A 102 6.74 -3.14 -13.29
N HIS A 103 5.82 -4.00 -13.76
CA HIS A 103 5.77 -4.38 -15.16
C HIS A 103 5.46 -3.20 -16.10
N GLU A 104 4.51 -2.34 -15.75
CA GLU A 104 4.24 -1.11 -16.50
C GLU A 104 5.46 -0.17 -16.52
N GLN A 105 6.20 -0.10 -15.41
CA GLN A 105 7.44 0.67 -15.35
C GLN A 105 8.50 0.12 -16.31
N GLN A 106 8.71 -1.20 -16.33
CA GLN A 106 9.66 -1.85 -17.25
C GLN A 106 9.26 -1.68 -18.72
N LYS A 107 7.96 -1.63 -19.01
CA LYS A 107 7.41 -1.34 -20.35
C LYS A 107 7.51 0.15 -20.73
N GLY A 108 7.86 1.03 -19.79
CA GLY A 108 7.87 2.48 -20.01
C GLY A 108 6.47 3.09 -20.11
N ASN A 109 5.46 2.43 -19.54
CA ASN A 109 4.05 2.86 -19.55
C ASN A 109 3.66 3.70 -18.33
N THR A 110 4.59 3.93 -17.40
CA THR A 110 4.41 4.86 -16.29
C THR A 110 4.56 6.32 -16.73
N ILE A 111 4.00 7.22 -15.94
CA ILE A 111 4.11 8.67 -16.09
C ILE A 111 5.35 9.15 -15.33
N LYS A 112 6.16 9.99 -15.98
CA LYS A 112 7.30 10.62 -15.31
C LYS A 112 6.81 11.73 -14.39
N HIS A 113 7.18 11.65 -13.12
CA HIS A 113 6.83 12.63 -12.10
C HIS A 113 8.08 13.02 -11.29
N PRO A 114 8.20 14.26 -10.79
CA PRO A 114 9.41 14.71 -10.07
C PRO A 114 9.81 13.86 -8.87
N LEU A 115 8.85 13.15 -8.28
CA LEU A 115 9.04 12.24 -7.13
C LEU A 115 9.12 10.76 -7.55
N GLY A 116 9.52 10.50 -8.79
CA GLY A 116 9.65 9.19 -9.41
C GLY A 116 8.42 8.76 -10.21
N ASP A 117 8.55 7.70 -10.99
CA ASP A 117 7.51 7.20 -11.90
C ASP A 117 6.20 6.85 -11.14
N VAL A 118 5.07 7.15 -11.78
CA VAL A 118 3.72 6.93 -11.22
C VAL A 118 2.76 6.33 -12.25
N VAL A 119 1.65 5.81 -11.75
CA VAL A 119 0.42 5.56 -12.51
C VAL A 119 -0.69 6.42 -11.89
N HIS A 120 -1.88 6.39 -12.47
CA HIS A 120 -3.01 7.21 -12.02
C HIS A 120 -4.09 6.38 -11.34
N LEU A 121 -4.63 6.92 -10.25
CA LEU A 121 -5.89 6.51 -9.63
C LEU A 121 -6.97 7.52 -10.01
N ASP A 122 -7.93 7.10 -10.82
CA ASP A 122 -9.02 7.95 -11.32
C ASP A 122 -10.30 7.71 -10.51
N LEU A 123 -10.80 8.77 -9.88
CA LEU A 123 -12.02 8.79 -9.06
C LEU A 123 -13.13 9.65 -9.65
N ARG A 124 -12.89 10.30 -10.80
CA ARG A 124 -13.78 11.35 -11.33
C ARG A 124 -15.19 10.87 -11.63
N HIS A 125 -15.33 9.62 -12.05
CA HIS A 125 -16.63 9.00 -12.37
C HIS A 125 -17.55 8.84 -11.15
N LEU A 126 -17.02 8.93 -9.93
CA LEU A 126 -17.82 8.88 -8.70
C LEU A 126 -18.60 10.18 -8.46
N GLY A 127 -18.12 11.30 -9.00
CA GLY A 127 -18.72 12.62 -8.79
C GLY A 127 -18.31 13.28 -7.47
N GLU A 128 -18.29 14.62 -7.47
CA GLU A 128 -17.78 15.42 -6.36
C GLU A 128 -18.56 15.21 -5.05
N GLU A 129 -19.90 15.18 -5.11
CA GLU A 129 -20.75 14.99 -3.94
C GLU A 129 -20.46 13.65 -3.24
N TYR A 130 -20.37 12.57 -4.01
CA TYR A 130 -20.05 11.24 -3.49
C TYR A 130 -18.66 11.18 -2.87
N LEU A 131 -17.67 11.82 -3.52
CA LEU A 131 -16.31 11.88 -3.00
C LEU A 131 -16.22 12.63 -1.68
N GLN A 132 -16.97 13.73 -1.51
CA GLN A 132 -17.01 14.46 -0.25
C GLN A 132 -17.77 13.70 0.86
N GLU A 133 -18.80 12.93 0.50
CA GLU A 133 -19.53 12.10 1.46
C GLU A 133 -18.69 10.90 1.95
N ARG A 134 -18.01 10.22 1.02
CA ARG A 134 -17.42 8.89 1.26
C ARG A 134 -15.91 8.90 1.44
N LEU A 135 -15.21 9.79 0.73
CA LEU A 135 -13.74 9.84 0.69
C LEU A 135 -13.18 11.27 0.97
N PRO A 136 -13.71 12.04 1.94
CA PRO A 136 -13.31 13.44 2.14
C PRO A 136 -11.82 13.56 2.48
N PHE A 137 -11.31 12.67 3.33
CA PHE A 137 -9.90 12.68 3.73
C PHE A 137 -8.95 12.43 2.54
N ILE A 138 -9.36 11.62 1.57
CA ILE A 138 -8.56 11.39 0.35
C ILE A 138 -8.53 12.64 -0.51
N CYS A 139 -9.66 13.35 -0.60
CA CYS A 139 -9.74 14.63 -1.30
C CYS A 139 -8.82 15.68 -0.66
N GLU A 140 -8.80 15.77 0.66
CA GLU A 140 -7.90 16.67 1.40
C GLU A 140 -6.43 16.32 1.18
N LEU A 141 -6.06 15.03 1.29
CA LEU A 141 -4.69 14.57 1.10
C LEU A 141 -4.18 14.82 -0.33
N ALA A 142 -4.99 14.51 -1.34
CA ALA A 142 -4.60 14.72 -2.74
C ALA A 142 -4.37 16.22 -3.03
N LYS A 143 -5.27 17.08 -2.53
CA LYS A 143 -5.13 18.55 -2.65
C LYS A 143 -3.89 19.06 -1.92
N ALA A 144 -3.66 18.62 -0.68
CA ALA A 144 -2.58 19.13 0.16
C ALA A 144 -1.18 18.67 -0.29
N TYR A 145 -1.04 17.41 -0.70
CA TYR A 145 0.29 16.81 -0.90
C TYR A 145 0.72 16.68 -2.35
N VAL A 146 -0.24 16.64 -3.28
CA VAL A 146 0.06 16.55 -4.73
C VAL A 146 -0.69 17.58 -5.57
N ASN A 147 -1.41 18.51 -4.93
CA ASN A 147 -2.16 19.59 -5.59
C ASN A 147 -3.15 19.09 -6.67
N VAL A 148 -3.82 17.97 -6.39
CA VAL A 148 -4.81 17.36 -7.28
C VAL A 148 -6.19 17.40 -6.63
N ASP A 149 -7.20 17.84 -7.38
CA ASP A 149 -8.61 17.71 -7.01
C ASP A 149 -9.16 16.39 -7.58
N PRO A 150 -9.43 15.34 -6.76
CA PRO A 150 -9.80 14.02 -7.27
C PRO A 150 -11.10 13.97 -8.08
N ALA A 151 -11.96 14.97 -7.94
CA ALA A 151 -13.17 15.12 -8.73
C ALA A 151 -12.89 15.60 -10.17
N LYS A 152 -11.71 16.17 -10.43
CA LYS A 152 -11.35 16.82 -11.71
C LYS A 152 -10.18 16.15 -12.41
N GLU A 153 -9.23 15.64 -11.64
CA GLU A 153 -7.98 15.10 -12.14
C GLU A 153 -7.63 13.78 -11.43
N PRO A 154 -7.01 12.82 -12.14
CA PRO A 154 -6.56 11.57 -11.53
C PRO A 154 -5.39 11.81 -10.56
N ILE A 155 -5.33 11.01 -9.49
CA ILE A 155 -4.32 11.12 -8.45
C ILE A 155 -3.07 10.32 -8.88
N PRO A 156 -1.85 10.91 -8.87
CA PRO A 156 -0.62 10.14 -9.08
C PRO A 156 -0.37 9.21 -7.89
N ILE A 157 -0.15 7.93 -8.19
CA ILE A 157 0.09 6.88 -7.21
C ILE A 157 1.24 5.96 -7.61
N ARG A 158 1.83 5.29 -6.62
CA ARG A 158 2.82 4.22 -6.80
C ARG A 158 2.80 3.25 -5.61
N PRO A 159 3.34 2.02 -5.76
CA PRO A 159 3.49 1.10 -4.65
C PRO A 159 4.43 1.64 -3.56
N THR A 160 4.09 1.38 -2.30
CA THR A 160 4.82 1.87 -1.11
C THR A 160 4.86 0.81 -0.01
N VAL A 161 5.95 0.78 0.77
CA VAL A 161 6.06 -0.16 1.90
C VAL A 161 5.04 0.20 2.97
N HIS A 162 4.28 -0.79 3.42
CA HIS A 162 3.14 -0.58 4.30
C HIS A 162 3.22 -1.33 5.62
N TYR A 163 3.52 -2.63 5.60
CA TYR A 163 3.41 -3.47 6.79
C TYR A 163 4.56 -4.49 6.89
N THR A 164 5.04 -4.72 8.10
CA THR A 164 6.03 -5.76 8.45
C THR A 164 5.31 -6.98 9.03
N MET A 165 5.32 -8.12 8.33
CA MET A 165 4.65 -9.35 8.83
C MET A 165 5.52 -10.11 9.83
N GLY A 166 6.84 -10.05 9.65
CA GLY A 166 7.82 -10.58 10.59
C GLY A 166 8.00 -9.73 11.84
N GLY A 167 8.75 -10.27 12.80
CA GLY A 167 9.01 -9.59 14.06
C GLY A 167 9.72 -10.47 15.08
N ILE A 168 9.79 -9.98 16.32
CA ILE A 168 10.26 -10.71 17.50
C ILE A 168 9.42 -11.97 17.64
N GLU A 169 10.07 -13.14 17.65
CA GLU A 169 9.38 -14.42 17.79
C GLU A 169 8.70 -14.53 19.17
N THR A 170 7.40 -14.83 19.18
CA THR A 170 6.63 -15.12 20.40
C THR A 170 5.82 -16.40 20.29
N ASN A 171 5.44 -16.95 21.46
CA ASN A 171 4.42 -17.99 21.57
C ASN A 171 3.00 -17.40 21.50
N GLY A 172 1.97 -18.25 21.65
CA GLY A 172 0.56 -17.85 21.61
C GLY A 172 0.10 -16.93 22.76
N GLU A 173 0.90 -16.81 23.81
CA GLU A 173 0.68 -15.89 24.94
C GLU A 173 1.47 -14.57 24.77
N CYS A 174 2.07 -14.35 23.60
CA CYS A 174 2.94 -13.21 23.27
C CYS A 174 4.27 -13.17 24.04
N GLU A 175 4.66 -14.24 24.72
CA GLU A 175 5.94 -14.34 25.42
C GLU A 175 7.05 -14.78 24.46
N THR A 176 8.23 -14.16 24.58
CA THR A 176 9.43 -14.55 23.82
C THR A 176 10.11 -15.77 24.45
N ARG A 177 11.24 -16.22 23.88
CA ARG A 177 12.07 -17.26 24.52
C ARG A 177 12.71 -16.82 25.84
N ILE A 178 12.71 -15.51 26.13
CA ILE A 178 13.18 -14.95 27.40
C ILE A 178 11.95 -14.79 28.30
N LYS A 179 11.93 -15.55 29.39
CA LYS A 179 10.83 -15.50 30.37
C LYS A 179 10.65 -14.08 30.91
N GLY A 180 9.41 -13.61 30.92
CA GLY A 180 9.02 -12.28 31.35
C GLY A 180 9.17 -11.19 30.29
N LEU A 181 9.72 -11.49 29.11
CA LEU A 181 9.77 -10.57 27.98
C LEU A 181 8.70 -10.93 26.95
N PHE A 182 7.84 -9.95 26.66
CA PHE A 182 6.72 -10.08 25.72
C PHE A 182 6.89 -9.14 24.53
N ALA A 183 6.33 -9.49 23.38
CA ALA A 183 6.25 -8.62 22.22
C ALA A 183 4.84 -8.70 21.59
N VAL A 184 4.30 -7.55 21.17
CA VAL A 184 2.96 -7.45 20.58
C VAL A 184 2.90 -6.35 19.53
N GLY A 185 1.99 -6.48 18.57
CA GLY A 185 1.81 -5.54 17.46
C GLY A 185 2.74 -5.83 16.29
N GLU A 186 2.95 -4.85 15.41
CA GLU A 186 3.72 -4.97 14.16
C GLU A 186 5.25 -5.17 14.39
N CYS A 187 5.70 -5.39 15.62
CA CYS A 187 7.08 -5.78 15.92
C CYS A 187 7.20 -7.24 16.36
N ALA A 188 6.09 -7.98 16.42
CA ALA A 188 6.03 -9.36 16.90
C ALA A 188 5.61 -10.31 15.76
N SER A 189 6.24 -11.48 15.71
CA SER A 189 5.80 -12.60 14.88
C SER A 189 5.31 -13.71 15.80
N VAL A 190 3.98 -13.84 15.92
CA VAL A 190 3.30 -14.95 16.61
C VAL A 190 3.05 -16.15 15.67
N GLY A 191 3.31 -15.99 14.38
CA GLY A 191 3.05 -17.00 13.35
C GLY A 191 1.64 -16.95 12.76
N LEU A 192 0.94 -15.82 12.92
CA LEU A 192 -0.42 -15.63 12.41
C LEU A 192 -0.48 -15.18 10.95
N HIS A 193 0.44 -14.29 10.52
CA HIS A 193 0.37 -13.68 9.20
C HIS A 193 0.73 -14.64 8.07
N GLY A 194 1.74 -15.51 8.27
CA GLY A 194 2.21 -16.41 7.24
C GLY A 194 2.70 -15.65 5.99
N ALA A 195 2.37 -16.18 4.82
CA ALA A 195 2.69 -15.62 3.49
C ALA A 195 1.42 -15.20 2.76
#